data_AF-A0A7Y4KDR5-F1
#
_entry.id   AF-A0A7Y4KDR5-F1
#
_cell.length_a   1.000
_cell.length_b   1.000
_cell.length_c   1.000
_cell.angle_alpha   90.00
_cell.angle_beta   90.00
_cell.angle_gamma   90.00
#
_symmetry.space_group_name_H-M   'P 1'
#
loop_
_entity.id
_entity.type
_entity.pdbx_description
1 polymer ?
#
loop_
_entity_poly.entity_id
_entity_poly.type
_entity_poly.pdbx_seq_one_letter_code
_entity_poly.pdbx_strand_id
1 'polypeptide(L)'
;MSHRNLAALATALLLVAASAAEAKQWRYAGMHPRTGQPRDGLCHLEAPHVHSAAPLYADTLYRTRDNVYVFIGDPTPFGYEGPRHSYYGHHPVVLNVLVDIDVDVDVVEYCYHDGPHYHSYAPPPGQEFVDKEDVHFYAGEYPEEYRRENPKLVRVNTVYGGWNVPRPVVTFAPPPQYHGPIIQVNVDVDVRVGGRPPPPSREVIIIRDDDDDDDHHHGHDHDHGKHKKHKHKHKGWD
;
A
#
# COMPACT_ATOMS: atom_id res chain seq x y z
N MET A 1 55.96 -33.14 -39.31
CA MET A 1 54.76 -32.29 -39.39
C MET A 1 54.82 -31.30 -38.23
N SER A 2 54.71 -30.00 -38.53
CA SER A 2 55.18 -28.90 -37.68
C SER A 2 54.33 -28.70 -36.42
N HIS A 3 54.91 -28.90 -35.23
CA HIS A 3 54.34 -28.53 -33.93
C HIS A 3 54.02 -27.02 -33.79
N ARG A 4 54.51 -26.18 -34.71
CA ARG A 4 54.28 -24.72 -34.70
C ARG A 4 52.85 -24.33 -35.12
N ASN A 5 52.12 -25.21 -35.81
CA ASN A 5 50.76 -24.90 -36.29
C ASN A 5 49.67 -25.18 -35.23
N LEU A 6 49.94 -26.09 -34.28
CA LEU A 6 49.00 -26.43 -33.21
C LEU A 6 48.99 -25.39 -32.08
N ALA A 7 50.17 -24.83 -31.75
CA ALA A 7 50.29 -23.81 -30.73
C ALA A 7 49.54 -22.52 -31.12
N ALA A 8 49.66 -22.08 -32.37
CA ALA A 8 48.96 -20.89 -32.86
C ALA A 8 47.43 -21.05 -32.85
N LEU A 9 46.92 -22.25 -33.13
CA LEU A 9 45.49 -22.55 -33.08
C LEU A 9 44.96 -22.61 -31.64
N ALA A 10 45.73 -23.17 -30.70
CA ALA A 10 45.36 -23.23 -29.29
C ALA A 10 45.33 -21.84 -28.64
N THR A 11 46.28 -20.96 -28.98
CA THR A 11 46.28 -19.58 -28.49
C THR A 11 45.12 -18.76 -29.06
N ALA A 12 44.75 -18.99 -30.32
CA ALA A 12 43.59 -18.35 -30.94
C ALA A 12 42.26 -18.80 -30.30
N LEU A 13 42.12 -20.09 -29.94
CA LEU A 13 40.94 -20.58 -29.21
C LEU A 13 40.86 -20.04 -27.77
N LEU A 14 42.00 -19.87 -27.10
CA LEU A 14 42.05 -19.27 -25.75
C LEU A 14 41.70 -17.77 -25.75
N LEU A 15 42.04 -17.04 -26.80
CA LEU A 15 41.67 -15.62 -26.97
C LEU A 15 40.18 -15.43 -27.30
N VAL A 16 39.55 -16.38 -28.01
CA VAL A 16 38.10 -16.33 -28.28
C VAL A 16 37.28 -16.72 -27.05
N ALA A 17 37.79 -17.63 -26.20
CA ALA A 17 37.17 -17.99 -24.92
C ALA A 17 37.26 -16.88 -23.86
N ALA A 18 38.12 -15.88 -24.06
CA ALA A 18 38.25 -14.72 -23.19
C ALA A 18 37.30 -13.56 -23.56
N SER A 19 36.30 -13.81 -24.40
CA SER A 19 35.11 -12.95 -24.50
C SER A 19 34.32 -13.12 -23.20
N ALA A 20 34.79 -12.52 -22.11
CA ALA A 20 33.98 -12.38 -20.92
C ALA A 20 32.64 -11.79 -21.38
N ALA A 21 31.57 -12.56 -21.27
CA ALA A 21 30.24 -12.02 -21.43
C ALA A 21 30.10 -10.95 -20.35
N GLU A 22 30.33 -9.69 -20.71
CA GLU A 22 30.12 -8.58 -19.79
C GLU A 22 28.65 -8.64 -19.40
N ALA A 23 28.40 -9.01 -18.15
CA ALA A 23 27.05 -9.05 -17.62
C ALA A 23 26.46 -7.65 -17.76
N LYS A 24 25.28 -7.56 -18.41
CA LYS A 24 24.58 -6.28 -18.58
C LYS A 24 24.50 -5.57 -17.23
N GLN A 25 25.02 -4.35 -17.19
CA GLN A 25 24.95 -3.50 -16.01
C GLN A 25 23.64 -2.72 -16.00
N TRP A 26 23.04 -2.63 -14.82
CA TRP A 26 21.82 -1.88 -14.55
C TRP A 26 22.17 -0.73 -13.62
N ARG A 27 21.75 0.49 -13.99
CA ARG A 27 22.06 1.70 -13.23
C ARG A 27 20.95 1.97 -12.22
N TYR A 28 21.35 2.31 -11.01
CA TYR A 28 20.46 2.66 -9.91
C TYR A 28 20.88 3.98 -9.29
N ALA A 29 19.93 4.66 -8.66
CA ALA A 29 20.20 5.78 -7.77
C ALA A 29 19.27 5.67 -6.56
N GLY A 30 19.78 6.10 -5.41
CA GLY A 30 19.11 5.91 -4.13
C GLY A 30 19.16 4.47 -3.64
N MET A 31 18.69 4.30 -2.42
CA MET A 31 18.54 3.01 -1.76
C MET A 31 17.52 2.13 -2.48
N HIS A 32 17.84 0.85 -2.70
CA HIS A 32 16.93 -0.06 -3.41
C HIS A 32 17.14 -1.54 -3.04
N PRO A 33 16.15 -2.42 -3.27
CA PRO A 33 16.30 -3.86 -3.10
C PRO A 33 17.47 -4.42 -3.92
N ARG A 34 18.29 -5.31 -3.35
CA ARG A 34 19.46 -5.89 -4.07
C ARG A 34 19.03 -6.75 -5.27
N THR A 35 17.94 -7.50 -5.12
CA THR A 35 17.39 -8.39 -6.16
C THR A 35 15.87 -8.25 -6.32
N GLY A 36 15.25 -7.36 -5.56
CA GLY A 36 13.79 -7.24 -5.41
C GLY A 36 13.11 -8.34 -4.59
N GLN A 37 13.88 -9.25 -3.97
CA GLN A 37 13.36 -10.22 -3.00
C GLN A 37 13.69 -9.77 -1.56
N PRO A 38 12.74 -9.80 -0.61
CA PRO A 38 12.95 -9.44 0.79
C PRO A 38 14.19 -10.06 1.43
N ARG A 39 14.35 -11.38 1.27
CA ARG A 39 15.46 -12.18 1.84
C ARG A 39 16.85 -11.73 1.40
N ASP A 40 16.93 -11.07 0.25
CA ASP A 40 18.20 -10.65 -0.32
C ASP A 40 18.59 -9.26 0.17
N GLY A 41 17.73 -8.54 0.90
CA GLY A 41 18.05 -7.29 1.56
C GLY A 41 18.19 -6.07 0.64
N LEU A 42 18.74 -4.99 1.20
CA LEU A 42 18.77 -3.66 0.61
C LEU A 42 20.19 -3.22 0.23
N CYS A 43 20.31 -2.50 -0.88
CA CYS A 43 21.48 -1.70 -1.22
C CYS A 43 21.27 -0.30 -0.63
N HIS A 44 22.22 0.17 0.16
CA HIS A 44 22.15 1.46 0.87
C HIS A 44 22.93 2.58 0.18
N LEU A 45 23.48 2.33 -1.02
CA LEU A 45 24.21 3.35 -1.76
C LEU A 45 23.23 4.39 -2.30
N GLU A 46 23.38 5.63 -1.86
CA GLU A 46 22.51 6.74 -2.28
C GLU A 46 22.93 7.30 -3.65
N ALA A 47 24.23 7.45 -3.87
CA ALA A 47 24.78 7.95 -5.14
C ALA A 47 24.50 6.99 -6.32
N PRO A 48 24.48 7.49 -7.57
CA PRO A 48 24.34 6.65 -8.74
C PRO A 48 25.40 5.53 -8.79
N HIS A 49 24.95 4.30 -9.02
CA HIS A 49 25.80 3.11 -9.03
C HIS A 49 25.22 2.02 -9.95
N VAL A 50 25.93 0.89 -10.08
CA VAL A 50 25.53 -0.20 -10.99
C VAL A 50 25.53 -1.56 -10.31
N HIS A 51 24.62 -2.43 -10.76
CA HIS A 51 24.60 -3.86 -10.42
C HIS A 51 24.48 -4.71 -11.69
N SER A 52 24.93 -5.97 -11.62
CA SER A 52 24.67 -6.98 -12.66
C SER A 52 23.25 -7.54 -12.58
N ALA A 53 22.61 -7.47 -11.41
CA ALA A 53 21.24 -7.88 -11.22
C ALA A 53 20.27 -6.82 -11.78
N ALA A 54 19.32 -7.27 -12.60
CA ALA A 54 18.23 -6.44 -13.09
C ALA A 54 17.22 -6.15 -11.95
N PRO A 55 16.52 -5.00 -12.00
CA PRO A 55 15.49 -4.70 -11.03
C PRO A 55 14.30 -5.65 -11.24
N LEU A 56 14.02 -6.48 -10.25
CA LEU A 56 12.79 -7.27 -10.24
C LEU A 56 11.60 -6.33 -10.01
N TYR A 57 10.51 -6.53 -10.75
CA TYR A 57 9.32 -5.66 -10.73
C TYR A 57 9.65 -4.19 -11.09
N ALA A 58 10.58 -4.00 -12.02
CA ALA A 58 11.05 -2.70 -12.51
C ALA A 58 9.91 -1.73 -12.92
N ASP A 59 8.82 -2.27 -13.46
CA ASP A 59 7.66 -1.51 -13.93
C ASP A 59 6.72 -1.04 -12.80
N THR A 60 6.95 -1.53 -11.58
CA THR A 60 6.05 -1.37 -10.45
C THR A 60 6.76 -0.68 -9.28
N LEU A 61 7.91 -1.20 -8.85
CA LEU A 61 8.65 -0.73 -7.67
C LEU A 61 9.59 0.43 -7.93
N TYR A 62 9.90 0.67 -9.21
CA TYR A 62 10.89 1.64 -9.62
C TYR A 62 10.28 2.69 -10.53
N ARG A 63 10.91 3.85 -10.56
CA ARG A 63 10.77 4.85 -11.62
C ARG A 63 12.09 4.96 -12.35
N THR A 64 11.99 5.12 -13.66
CA THR A 64 13.17 5.12 -14.52
C THR A 64 13.30 6.47 -15.18
N ARG A 65 14.46 7.10 -15.02
CA ARG A 65 14.83 8.33 -15.72
C ARG A 65 16.26 8.18 -16.23
N ASP A 66 16.50 8.53 -17.50
CA ASP A 66 17.82 8.43 -18.13
C ASP A 66 18.49 7.06 -17.96
N ASN A 67 17.67 6.00 -18.02
CA ASN A 67 18.07 4.61 -17.83
C ASN A 67 18.66 4.31 -16.42
N VAL A 68 18.28 5.10 -15.41
CA VAL A 68 18.58 4.91 -13.99
C VAL A 68 17.30 4.52 -13.25
N TYR A 69 17.36 3.42 -12.50
CA TYR A 69 16.26 2.93 -11.68
C TYR A 69 16.31 3.55 -10.29
N VAL A 70 15.23 4.26 -9.92
CA VAL A 70 15.02 4.83 -8.60
C VAL A 70 13.93 4.03 -7.92
N PHE A 71 14.25 3.40 -6.79
CA PHE A 71 13.26 2.69 -5.99
C PHE A 71 12.41 3.69 -5.22
N ILE A 72 11.09 3.55 -5.32
CA ILE A 72 10.13 4.46 -4.67
C ILE A 72 9.12 3.71 -3.78
N GLY A 73 9.36 2.43 -3.52
CA GLY A 73 8.47 1.59 -2.72
C GLY A 73 8.78 1.66 -1.22
N ASP A 74 8.02 0.90 -0.44
CA ASP A 74 8.31 0.68 0.98
C ASP A 74 9.56 -0.20 1.16
N PRO A 75 10.65 0.28 1.78
CA PRO A 75 11.89 -0.46 1.91
C PRO A 75 11.88 -1.50 3.05
N THR A 76 10.82 -1.52 3.88
CA THR A 76 10.70 -2.37 5.08
C THR A 76 10.89 -3.87 4.81
N PRO A 77 10.29 -4.49 3.76
CA PRO A 77 10.53 -5.89 3.45
C PRO A 77 11.99 -6.26 3.23
N PHE A 78 12.81 -5.30 2.84
CA PHE A 78 14.20 -5.52 2.46
C PHE A 78 15.17 -5.26 3.63
N GLY A 79 14.65 -5.11 4.85
CA GLY A 79 15.48 -4.93 6.05
C GLY A 79 15.99 -3.51 6.23
N TYR A 80 15.25 -2.50 5.79
CA TYR A 80 15.60 -1.11 6.07
C TYR A 80 15.46 -0.79 7.57
N GLU A 81 16.52 -0.30 8.20
CA GLU A 81 16.58 -0.01 9.64
C GLU A 81 16.76 1.48 9.96
N GLY A 82 16.78 2.35 8.95
CA GLY A 82 16.96 3.79 9.12
C GLY A 82 15.67 4.54 9.51
N PRO A 83 15.69 5.88 9.48
CA PRO A 83 14.52 6.72 9.73
C PRO A 83 13.33 6.35 8.84
N ARG A 84 12.16 6.14 9.44
CA ARG A 84 10.93 5.79 8.72
C ARG A 84 9.89 6.88 8.87
N HIS A 85 9.20 7.17 7.78
CA HIS A 85 8.08 8.10 7.72
C HIS A 85 6.84 7.33 7.31
N SER A 86 5.77 7.44 8.09
CA SER A 86 4.51 6.73 7.83
C SER A 86 3.67 7.53 6.85
N TYR A 87 3.24 6.90 5.77
CA TYR A 87 2.32 7.47 4.80
C TYR A 87 1.04 6.65 4.76
N TYR A 88 -0.05 7.28 4.34
CA TYR A 88 -1.31 6.59 4.09
C TYR A 88 -1.80 6.78 2.66
N GLY A 89 -1.92 5.66 1.95
CA GLY A 89 -2.43 5.58 0.60
C GLY A 89 -1.56 6.29 -0.43
N HIS A 90 -2.12 6.60 -1.59
CA HIS A 90 -1.32 7.12 -2.71
C HIS A 90 -0.87 8.56 -2.44
N HIS A 91 0.33 8.91 -2.90
CA HIS A 91 0.88 10.25 -2.70
C HIS A 91 2.03 10.54 -3.68
N PRO A 92 2.36 11.82 -3.94
CA PRO A 92 3.48 12.18 -4.78
C PRO A 92 4.81 11.76 -4.15
N VAL A 93 5.76 11.47 -5.03
CA VAL A 93 7.16 11.18 -4.74
C VAL A 93 7.98 12.03 -5.70
N VAL A 94 8.78 12.96 -5.17
CA VAL A 94 9.55 13.90 -5.99
C VAL A 94 10.95 13.33 -6.20
N LEU A 95 11.24 12.84 -7.42
CA LEU A 95 12.49 12.10 -7.67
C LEU A 95 13.74 12.96 -7.46
N ASN A 96 13.69 14.26 -7.77
CA ASN A 96 14.80 15.17 -7.53
C ASN A 96 15.14 15.38 -6.06
N VAL A 97 14.18 15.20 -5.16
CA VAL A 97 14.42 15.19 -3.71
C VAL A 97 15.03 13.86 -3.26
N LEU A 98 14.70 12.75 -3.94
CA LEU A 98 15.19 11.41 -3.55
C LEU A 98 16.62 11.11 -3.97
N VAL A 99 17.02 11.56 -5.16
CA VAL A 99 18.32 11.22 -5.75
C VAL A 99 19.17 12.44 -6.13
N ASP A 100 18.84 13.60 -5.54
CA ASP A 100 19.59 14.87 -5.66
C ASP A 100 19.99 15.19 -7.11
N ILE A 101 18.98 15.25 -7.99
CA ILE A 101 19.17 15.62 -9.39
C ILE A 101 18.75 17.08 -9.60
N ASP A 102 19.67 17.87 -10.14
CA ASP A 102 19.45 19.28 -10.45
C ASP A 102 18.50 19.43 -11.67
N VAL A 103 17.31 19.96 -11.42
CA VAL A 103 16.25 20.16 -12.42
C VAL A 103 15.51 21.46 -12.13
N ASP A 104 15.10 22.16 -13.19
CA ASP A 104 14.33 23.41 -13.07
C ASP A 104 12.90 23.21 -12.57
N VAL A 105 12.37 21.98 -12.72
CA VAL A 105 11.00 21.62 -12.36
C VAL A 105 11.00 20.24 -11.70
N ASP A 106 10.28 20.13 -10.59
CA ASP A 106 10.13 18.88 -9.84
C ASP A 106 9.65 17.73 -10.74
N VAL A 107 10.33 16.60 -10.62
CA VAL A 107 9.97 15.36 -11.29
C VAL A 107 9.06 14.58 -10.36
N VAL A 108 7.76 14.85 -10.47
CA VAL A 108 6.74 14.23 -9.62
C VAL A 108 6.31 12.88 -10.19
N GLU A 109 6.59 11.84 -9.41
CA GLU A 109 6.03 10.50 -9.55
C GLU A 109 5.00 10.26 -8.45
N TYR A 110 4.35 9.10 -8.46
CA TYR A 110 3.42 8.72 -7.40
C TYR A 110 3.75 7.35 -6.83
N CYS A 111 3.61 7.26 -5.50
CA CYS A 111 3.46 6.02 -4.77
C CYS A 111 2.01 5.54 -4.90
N TYR A 112 1.82 4.26 -5.20
CA TYR A 112 0.51 3.61 -5.40
C TYR A 112 0.23 2.54 -4.33
N HIS A 113 0.87 2.68 -3.16
CA HIS A 113 0.64 1.79 -2.05
C HIS A 113 -0.71 2.06 -1.39
N ASP A 114 -1.53 1.02 -1.33
CA ASP A 114 -2.81 1.07 -0.62
C ASP A 114 -2.58 1.06 0.89
N GLY A 115 -3.31 1.95 1.59
CA GLY A 115 -3.29 2.04 3.04
C GLY A 115 -1.92 2.44 3.62
N PRO A 116 -1.64 2.08 4.88
CA PRO A 116 -0.44 2.52 5.56
C PRO A 116 0.81 1.81 5.03
N HIS A 117 1.90 2.55 4.84
CA HIS A 117 3.22 2.05 4.44
C HIS A 117 4.33 3.02 4.86
N TYR A 118 5.58 2.59 4.76
CA TYR A 118 6.75 3.42 5.13
C TYR A 118 7.53 3.91 3.92
N HIS A 119 8.15 5.09 4.06
CA HIS A 119 9.29 5.52 3.24
C HIS A 119 10.48 5.90 4.12
N SER A 120 11.68 5.92 3.53
CA SER A 120 12.93 6.37 4.17
C SER A 120 13.11 7.89 4.16
N TYR A 121 12.13 8.63 3.64
CA TYR A 121 12.17 10.06 3.41
C TYR A 121 10.86 10.70 3.88
N ALA A 122 10.94 11.96 4.29
CA ALA A 122 9.80 12.77 4.70
C ALA A 122 9.00 13.26 3.46
N PRO A 123 7.77 13.77 3.66
CA PRO A 123 6.99 14.34 2.56
C PRO A 123 7.80 15.41 1.81
N PRO A 124 7.83 15.36 0.47
CA PRO A 124 8.58 16.33 -0.31
C PRO A 124 8.00 17.74 -0.10
N PRO A 125 8.86 18.77 -0.04
CA PRO A 125 8.40 20.16 0.11
C PRO A 125 7.53 20.57 -1.08
N GLY A 126 6.60 21.50 -0.85
CA GLY A 126 5.72 22.02 -1.90
C GLY A 126 4.55 21.10 -2.29
N GLN A 127 4.49 19.88 -1.76
CA GLN A 127 3.34 18.99 -1.91
C GLN A 127 2.38 19.13 -0.71
N GLU A 128 1.09 18.93 -0.98
CA GLU A 128 0.04 19.11 0.02
C GLU A 128 -0.16 17.85 0.86
N PHE A 129 0.37 17.85 2.08
CA PHE A 129 0.16 16.79 3.06
C PHE A 129 -0.51 17.33 4.32
N VAL A 130 -1.34 16.49 4.94
CA VAL A 130 -1.90 16.72 6.27
C VAL A 130 -1.38 15.62 7.20
N ASP A 131 -0.78 16.03 8.30
CA ASP A 131 -0.27 15.12 9.32
C ASP A 131 -1.34 14.84 10.36
N LYS A 132 -1.49 13.56 10.71
CA LYS A 132 -2.35 13.13 11.82
C LYS A 132 -1.72 11.92 12.51
N GLU A 133 -1.47 12.05 13.81
CA GLU A 133 -0.89 10.98 14.65
C GLU A 133 0.34 10.31 13.99
N ASP A 134 1.28 11.15 13.54
CA ASP A 134 2.55 10.76 12.89
C ASP A 134 2.42 10.03 11.54
N VAL A 135 1.26 10.18 10.89
CA VAL A 135 1.00 9.66 9.54
C VAL A 135 0.74 10.81 8.57
N HIS A 136 1.41 10.77 7.42
CA HIS A 136 1.29 11.73 6.34
C HIS A 136 0.18 11.30 5.36
N PHE A 137 -0.85 12.14 5.21
CA PHE A 137 -1.94 11.95 4.25
C PHE A 137 -1.83 12.97 3.13
N TYR A 138 -1.77 12.52 1.88
CA TYR A 138 -1.80 13.44 0.74
C TYR A 138 -3.18 14.09 0.61
N ALA A 139 -3.20 15.42 0.60
CA ALA A 139 -4.40 16.24 0.56
C ALA A 139 -4.58 16.98 -0.77
N GLY A 140 -3.62 16.87 -1.69
CA GLY A 140 -3.70 17.48 -3.00
C GLY A 140 -4.57 16.71 -3.99
N GLU A 141 -4.91 17.38 -5.07
CA GLU A 141 -5.63 16.76 -6.19
C GLU A 141 -4.72 15.86 -7.02
N TYR A 142 -5.25 14.72 -7.43
CA TYR A 142 -4.50 13.82 -8.31
C TYR A 142 -4.58 14.27 -9.78
N PRO A 143 -3.43 14.42 -10.46
CA PRO A 143 -3.40 14.85 -11.85
C PRO A 143 -3.94 13.76 -12.80
N GLU A 144 -4.18 14.13 -14.06
CA GLU A 144 -4.68 13.20 -15.08
C GLU A 144 -3.69 12.06 -15.36
N GLU A 145 -2.40 12.35 -15.36
CA GLU A 145 -1.32 11.39 -15.54
C GLU A 145 -1.39 10.29 -14.48
N TYR A 146 -1.56 10.67 -13.22
CA TYR A 146 -1.76 9.70 -12.13
C TYR A 146 -2.97 8.81 -12.41
N ARG A 147 -4.12 9.41 -12.77
CA ARG A 147 -5.36 8.64 -13.01
C ARG A 147 -5.20 7.65 -14.17
N ARG A 148 -4.43 8.01 -15.20
CA ARG A 148 -4.12 7.15 -16.33
C ARG A 148 -3.21 5.98 -15.96
N GLU A 149 -2.17 6.22 -15.15
CA GLU A 149 -1.20 5.19 -14.78
C GLU A 149 -1.68 4.30 -13.61
N ASN A 150 -2.60 4.80 -12.78
CA ASN A 150 -3.11 4.15 -11.58
C ASN A 150 -3.52 2.67 -11.81
N PRO A 151 -4.34 2.29 -12.81
CA PRO A 151 -4.75 0.90 -13.02
C PRO A 151 -3.58 -0.07 -13.24
N LYS A 152 -2.44 0.43 -13.75
CA LYS A 152 -1.23 -0.36 -13.94
C LYS A 152 -0.40 -0.44 -12.67
N LEU A 153 -0.22 0.70 -11.98
CA LEU A 153 0.77 0.85 -10.91
C LEU A 153 0.27 0.38 -9.53
N VAL A 154 -1.05 0.27 -9.32
CA VAL A 154 -1.61 -0.40 -8.11
C VAL A 154 -1.24 -1.87 -7.99
N ARG A 155 -0.68 -2.47 -9.04
CA ARG A 155 -0.06 -3.81 -8.98
C ARG A 155 1.02 -3.91 -7.89
N VAL A 156 1.57 -2.79 -7.43
CA VAL A 156 2.48 -2.75 -6.26
C VAL A 156 1.87 -3.45 -5.05
N ASN A 157 0.56 -3.34 -4.83
CA ASN A 157 -0.11 -3.99 -3.71
C ASN A 157 -0.15 -5.52 -3.86
N THR A 158 -0.18 -6.04 -5.09
CA THR A 158 -0.02 -7.48 -5.34
C THR A 158 1.40 -7.96 -5.07
N VAL A 159 2.40 -7.17 -5.47
CA VAL A 159 3.82 -7.50 -5.22
C VAL A 159 4.09 -7.56 -3.71
N TYR A 160 3.64 -6.57 -2.95
CA TYR A 160 3.85 -6.53 -1.51
C TYR A 160 2.93 -7.46 -0.71
N GLY A 161 1.75 -7.82 -1.22
CA GLY A 161 0.82 -8.71 -0.53
C GLY A 161 1.41 -10.10 -0.23
N GLY A 162 2.43 -10.52 -0.98
CA GLY A 162 3.17 -11.76 -0.72
C GLY A 162 4.23 -11.65 0.38
N TRP A 163 4.50 -10.46 0.90
CA TRP A 163 5.56 -10.21 1.88
C TRP A 163 4.93 -9.89 3.23
N ASN A 164 5.00 -10.84 4.16
CA ASN A 164 4.48 -10.66 5.52
C ASN A 164 5.44 -9.78 6.33
N VAL A 165 5.26 -8.46 6.26
CA VAL A 165 6.14 -7.48 6.89
C VAL A 165 5.34 -6.50 7.75
N PRO A 166 5.95 -5.95 8.82
CA PRO A 166 5.32 -4.92 9.62
C PRO A 166 5.01 -3.69 8.74
N ARG A 167 3.77 -3.20 8.84
CA ARG A 167 3.32 -1.92 8.27
C ARG A 167 2.93 -0.98 9.39
N PRO A 168 2.86 0.34 9.15
CA PRO A 168 2.27 1.24 10.13
C PRO A 168 0.84 0.81 10.43
N VAL A 169 0.43 0.91 11.69
CA VAL A 169 -0.93 0.60 12.13
C VAL A 169 -1.69 1.92 12.27
N VAL A 170 -2.80 2.05 11.54
CA VAL A 170 -3.65 3.26 11.55
C VAL A 170 -5.05 2.86 12.00
N THR A 171 -5.44 3.30 13.20
CA THR A 171 -6.70 2.92 13.86
C THR A 171 -7.73 4.06 13.91
N PHE A 172 -7.44 5.18 13.28
CA PHE A 172 -8.28 6.37 13.25
C PHE A 172 -8.72 6.68 11.81
N ALA A 173 -9.82 7.42 11.65
CA ALA A 173 -10.27 7.86 10.35
C ALA A 173 -9.27 8.84 9.71
N PRO A 174 -8.99 8.76 8.39
CA PRO A 174 -8.21 9.77 7.67
C PRO A 174 -8.77 11.19 7.86
N PRO A 175 -7.94 12.23 7.77
CA PRO A 175 -8.40 13.61 7.81
C PRO A 175 -9.36 13.90 6.63
N PRO A 176 -10.35 14.81 6.77
CA PRO A 176 -11.34 15.10 5.72
C PRO A 176 -10.76 15.54 4.37
N GLN A 177 -9.55 16.10 4.38
CA GLN A 177 -8.80 16.54 3.20
C GLN A 177 -8.20 15.36 2.41
N TYR A 178 -8.15 14.16 2.98
CA TYR A 178 -7.66 12.98 2.29
C TYR A 178 -8.70 12.47 1.30
N HIS A 179 -8.33 12.38 0.03
CA HIS A 179 -9.22 11.94 -1.07
C HIS A 179 -8.76 10.64 -1.74
N GLY A 180 -7.71 9.99 -1.20
CA GLY A 180 -7.24 8.71 -1.71
C GLY A 180 -8.08 7.51 -1.23
N PRO A 181 -7.73 6.29 -1.69
CA PRO A 181 -8.40 5.07 -1.26
C PRO A 181 -8.27 4.82 0.25
N ILE A 182 -9.39 4.60 0.92
CA ILE A 182 -9.40 4.21 2.35
C ILE A 182 -9.43 2.69 2.43
N ILE A 183 -8.29 2.11 2.81
CA ILE A 183 -8.12 0.66 2.98
C ILE A 183 -7.82 0.39 4.45
N GLN A 184 -8.78 -0.20 5.16
CA GLN A 184 -8.62 -0.60 6.55
C GLN A 184 -8.03 -2.00 6.63
N VAL A 185 -6.90 -2.14 7.31
CA VAL A 185 -6.37 -3.45 7.72
C VAL A 185 -6.69 -3.59 9.22
N ASN A 186 -7.73 -4.35 9.55
CA ASN A 186 -8.16 -4.71 10.91
C ASN A 186 -8.74 -3.60 11.82
N VAL A 187 -9.85 -2.97 11.43
CA VAL A 187 -10.74 -2.33 12.41
C VAL A 187 -12.20 -2.50 11.98
N ASP A 188 -13.03 -3.07 12.85
CA ASP A 188 -14.50 -2.92 12.80
C ASP A 188 -14.81 -1.43 13.06
N VAL A 189 -14.78 -0.61 12.01
CA VAL A 189 -15.37 0.73 12.07
C VAL A 189 -16.45 0.80 11.01
N ASP A 190 -17.67 1.05 11.47
CA ASP A 190 -18.82 1.34 10.63
C ASP A 190 -18.60 2.68 9.92
N VAL A 191 -17.90 2.66 8.79
CA VAL A 191 -17.71 3.84 7.94
C VAL A 191 -18.99 4.06 7.15
N ARG A 192 -19.92 4.85 7.72
CA ARG A 192 -21.04 5.40 6.96
C ARG A 192 -20.55 6.48 6.00
N VAL A 193 -20.20 6.08 4.78
CA VAL A 193 -20.02 7.00 3.66
C VAL A 193 -21.42 7.49 3.22
N GLY A 194 -21.67 8.81 3.35
CA GLY A 194 -22.75 9.49 2.61
C GLY A 194 -24.06 9.83 3.35
N GLY A 195 -24.11 9.81 4.68
CA GLY A 195 -25.31 10.24 5.43
C GLY A 195 -25.35 11.75 5.70
N ARG A 196 -26.49 12.40 5.39
CA ARG A 196 -26.81 13.81 5.76
C ARG A 196 -26.47 14.08 7.25
N PRO A 197 -25.98 15.28 7.61
CA PRO A 197 -25.62 15.59 9.00
C PRO A 197 -26.78 15.27 9.95
N PRO A 198 -26.53 14.60 11.09
CA PRO A 198 -27.56 14.37 12.08
C PRO A 198 -28.11 15.72 12.56
N PRO A 199 -29.44 15.87 12.72
CA PRO A 199 -30.00 17.09 13.26
C PRO A 199 -29.45 17.33 14.67
N PRO A 200 -29.27 18.59 15.11
CA PRO A 200 -28.71 18.91 16.41
C PRO A 200 -29.56 18.24 17.50
N SER A 201 -28.87 17.56 18.43
CA SER A 201 -29.48 16.87 19.56
C SER A 201 -30.25 17.88 20.41
N ARG A 202 -31.58 17.77 20.44
CA ARG A 202 -32.38 18.32 21.54
C ARG A 202 -32.14 17.44 22.75
N GLU A 203 -31.63 18.01 23.84
CA GLU A 203 -31.68 17.38 25.17
C GLU A 203 -33.15 17.05 25.47
N VAL A 204 -33.46 15.76 25.56
CA VAL A 204 -34.73 15.29 26.11
C VAL A 204 -34.49 15.04 27.59
N ILE A 205 -34.87 16.01 28.42
CA ILE A 205 -35.03 15.82 29.85
C ILE A 205 -36.27 14.92 30.01
N ILE A 206 -36.07 13.66 30.37
CA ILE A 206 -37.18 12.78 30.77
C ILE A 206 -37.49 13.11 32.23
N ILE A 207 -38.48 13.96 32.46
CA ILE A 207 -39.17 14.06 33.74
C ILE A 207 -40.16 12.89 33.77
N ARG A 208 -39.95 11.94 34.69
CA ARG A 208 -40.97 10.95 35.06
C ARG A 208 -41.84 11.64 36.11
N ASP A 209 -43.04 12.01 35.70
CA ASP A 209 -44.12 12.30 36.64
C ASP A 209 -44.89 10.99 36.84
N ASP A 210 -44.85 10.51 38.07
CA ASP A 210 -45.85 9.59 38.63
C ASP A 210 -47.18 10.36 38.71
N ASP A 211 -48.28 9.77 38.24
CA ASP A 211 -49.62 10.05 38.77
C ASP A 211 -50.65 9.03 38.27
N ASP A 212 -51.59 8.77 39.18
CA ASP A 212 -52.58 7.71 39.26
C ASP A 212 -53.82 7.86 38.34
N ASP A 213 -54.60 6.77 38.33
CA ASP A 213 -56.08 6.69 38.29
C ASP A 213 -56.89 6.56 36.97
N ASP A 214 -57.87 5.64 37.11
CA ASP A 214 -59.24 5.57 36.57
C ASP A 214 -59.58 4.89 35.22
N ASP A 215 -60.08 3.65 35.36
CA ASP A 215 -61.41 3.15 34.95
C ASP A 215 -62.04 3.57 33.60
N HIS A 216 -62.35 2.58 32.74
CA HIS A 216 -63.74 2.15 32.46
C HIS A 216 -63.89 1.11 31.31
N HIS A 217 -64.94 0.31 31.48
CA HIS A 217 -65.46 -0.83 30.71
C HIS A 217 -65.67 -0.65 29.18
N HIS A 218 -65.58 -1.74 28.41
CA HIS A 218 -66.74 -2.58 27.99
C HIS A 218 -66.31 -3.69 27.00
N GLY A 219 -66.98 -4.84 27.12
CA GLY A 219 -66.65 -6.08 26.43
C GLY A 219 -67.22 -6.23 25.01
N HIS A 220 -66.82 -7.31 24.34
CA HIS A 220 -67.71 -8.21 23.58
C HIS A 220 -66.88 -9.41 23.05
N ASP A 221 -67.07 -10.54 23.73
CA ASP A 221 -67.52 -11.86 23.26
C ASP A 221 -67.14 -12.47 21.89
N HIS A 222 -67.00 -13.80 21.98
CA HIS A 222 -66.94 -14.86 20.93
C HIS A 222 -65.60 -15.01 20.18
N ASP A 223 -65.02 -16.19 19.94
CA ASP A 223 -65.59 -17.52 19.74
C ASP A 223 -64.55 -18.65 20.00
N HIS A 224 -65.06 -19.85 20.24
CA HIS A 224 -64.38 -21.08 20.63
C HIS A 224 -63.72 -21.84 19.46
N GLY A 225 -62.43 -22.15 19.59
CA GLY A 225 -61.71 -23.12 18.77
C GLY A 225 -60.92 -24.12 19.61
N LYS A 226 -61.56 -25.23 19.97
CA LYS A 226 -61.06 -26.31 20.84
C LYS A 226 -60.01 -27.21 20.16
N HIS A 227 -59.02 -27.64 20.98
CA HIS A 227 -58.41 -28.99 21.06
C HIS A 227 -57.58 -29.50 19.84
N LYS A 228 -56.54 -30.34 19.93
CA LYS A 228 -55.87 -31.12 20.99
C LYS A 228 -54.59 -31.71 20.34
N LYS A 229 -53.49 -31.83 21.13
CA LYS A 229 -52.65 -33.03 21.37
C LYS A 229 -52.34 -33.95 20.15
N HIS A 230 -51.12 -34.45 19.87
CA HIS A 230 -50.11 -35.04 20.78
C HIS A 230 -48.97 -35.71 19.96
N LYS A 231 -47.75 -35.70 20.52
CA LYS A 231 -46.82 -36.85 20.73
C LYS A 231 -45.93 -37.44 19.59
N HIS A 232 -44.61 -37.26 19.80
CA HIS A 232 -43.42 -38.16 19.63
C HIS A 232 -43.38 -39.28 18.57
N LYS A 233 -42.22 -39.43 17.88
CA LYS A 233 -41.24 -40.54 18.13
C LYS A 233 -39.92 -40.41 17.33
N HIS A 234 -38.89 -41.02 17.93
CA HIS A 234 -37.48 -41.20 17.55
C HIS A 234 -37.17 -42.17 16.40
N LYS A 235 -35.85 -42.19 16.07
CA LYS A 235 -34.98 -43.19 15.39
C LYS A 235 -34.90 -43.03 13.87
N GLY A 236 -33.74 -43.09 13.20
CA GLY A 236 -32.40 -43.55 13.58
C GLY A 236 -31.87 -44.48 12.47
N TRP A 237 -30.65 -44.23 12.00
CA TRP A 237 -29.79 -44.98 11.05
C TRP A 237 -30.29 -45.21 9.62
N ASP A 238 -29.50 -44.78 8.64
CA ASP A 238 -28.34 -45.55 8.13
C ASP A 238 -27.12 -44.62 7.99
#